data_AF-A0A958JTP4-F1
#
_entry.id   AF-A0A958JTP4-F1
#
_cell.length_a   1.000
_cell.length_b   1.000
_cell.length_c   1.000
_cell.angle_alpha   90.00
_cell.angle_beta   90.00
_cell.angle_gamma   90.00
#
_symmetry.space_group_name_H-M   'P 1'
#
loop_
_entity.id
_entity.type
_entity.pdbx_description
1 polymer ?
#
loop_
_entity_poly.entity_id
_entity_poly.type
_entity_poly.pdbx_seq_one_letter_code
_entity_poly.pdbx_strand_id
1 'polypeptide(L)'
;MSSDREKILELFEKHRAAPGSSFEESNFLDYLLSNPTSKRAVYNSFRGLRRFNSFLEEVQSEFSICFSLKDREANYALSKFIERIAELREEPNSSLASLRNQIKAGPGWHVLYLLNFILILLLVWLSKFPWIFGPLILCAVLLNLWFLRFAFRERVYHLRLLDKIEASKGVNGTSD
;
A
#
# COMPACT_ATOMS: atom_id res chain seq x y z
N MET A 1 8.10 22.59 11.31
CA MET A 1 7.31 21.50 11.93
C MET A 1 5.79 21.65 11.78
N SER A 2 5.21 22.86 11.58
CA SER A 2 3.75 22.97 11.36
C SER A 2 3.32 22.53 9.94
N SER A 3 4.15 22.77 8.91
CA SER A 3 3.87 22.42 7.51
C SER A 3 3.60 20.92 7.31
N ASP A 4 4.46 20.06 7.88
CA ASP A 4 4.41 18.62 7.62
C ASP A 4 3.20 17.99 8.31
N ARG A 5 2.91 18.42 9.54
CA ARG A 5 1.70 17.99 10.26
C ARG A 5 0.44 18.39 9.50
N GLU A 6 0.36 19.64 9.04
CA GLU A 6 -0.78 20.14 8.25
C GLU A 6 -0.94 19.33 6.97
N LYS A 7 0.16 19.07 6.25
CA LYS A 7 0.11 18.29 5.00
C LYS A 7 -0.29 16.83 5.23
N ILE A 8 0.21 16.20 6.29
CA ILE A 8 -0.20 14.84 6.67
C ILE A 8 -1.67 14.80 7.04
N LEU A 9 -2.17 15.80 7.77
CA LEU A 9 -3.59 15.89 8.12
C LEU A 9 -4.47 16.14 6.89
N GLU A 10 -4.05 16.97 5.95
CA GLU A 10 -4.75 17.17 4.67
C GLU A 10 -4.89 15.84 3.90
N LEU A 11 -3.77 15.10 3.77
CA LEU A 11 -3.77 13.78 3.13
C LEU A 11 -4.62 12.78 3.92
N PHE A 12 -4.55 12.81 5.25
CA PHE A 12 -5.34 11.96 6.11
C PHE A 12 -6.84 12.19 5.85
N GLU A 13 -7.30 13.44 5.97
CA GLU A 13 -8.70 13.84 5.75
C GLU A 13 -9.21 13.43 4.36
N LYS A 14 -8.39 13.60 3.32
CA LYS A 14 -8.71 13.16 1.95
C LYS A 14 -9.05 11.67 1.86
N HIS A 15 -8.39 10.83 2.65
CA HIS A 15 -8.54 9.36 2.61
C HIS A 15 -9.52 8.81 3.64
N ARG A 16 -9.95 9.62 4.62
CA ARG A 16 -10.92 9.20 5.63
C ARG A 16 -12.25 8.79 5.01
N ALA A 17 -12.92 7.86 5.69
CA ALA A 17 -14.30 7.53 5.37
C ALA A 17 -15.30 8.62 5.81
N ALA A 18 -14.97 9.37 6.86
CA ALA A 18 -15.78 10.48 7.38
C ALA A 18 -14.89 11.73 7.58
N PRO A 19 -14.59 12.49 6.52
CA PRO A 19 -13.79 13.71 6.63
C PRO A 19 -14.42 14.74 7.59
N GLY A 20 -13.59 15.47 8.32
CA GLY A 20 -13.99 16.52 9.27
C GLY A 20 -14.56 16.00 10.60
N SER A 21 -14.73 14.70 10.77
CA SER A 21 -15.16 14.13 12.07
C SER A 21 -14.00 14.14 13.08
N SER A 22 -14.28 14.20 14.37
CA SER A 22 -13.23 14.08 15.40
C SER A 22 -12.49 12.75 15.27
N PHE A 23 -11.19 12.75 15.56
CA PHE A 23 -10.38 11.55 15.66
C PHE A 23 -9.45 11.65 16.87
N GLU A 24 -8.96 10.50 17.32
CA GLU A 24 -7.99 10.44 18.41
C GLU A 24 -6.58 10.30 17.82
N GLU A 25 -5.65 11.17 18.23
CA GLU A 25 -4.29 11.20 17.67
C GLU A 25 -3.48 9.94 17.99
N SER A 26 -3.80 9.25 19.10
CA SER A 26 -3.06 8.07 19.59
C SER A 26 -3.18 6.85 18.65
N ASN A 27 -4.23 6.82 17.84
CA ASN A 27 -4.61 5.74 16.91
C ASN A 27 -5.24 6.30 15.63
N PHE A 28 -4.77 7.47 15.17
CA PHE A 28 -5.39 8.21 14.06
C PHE A 28 -5.54 7.39 12.78
N LEU A 29 -4.64 6.43 12.50
CA LEU A 29 -4.72 5.54 11.35
C LEU A 29 -6.01 4.69 11.33
N ASP A 30 -6.52 4.32 12.51
CA ASP A 30 -7.79 3.59 12.62
C ASP A 30 -8.99 4.46 12.19
N TYR A 31 -8.88 5.78 12.33
CA TYR A 31 -9.89 6.77 11.91
C TYR A 31 -9.85 7.10 10.40
N LEU A 32 -9.07 6.36 9.61
CA LEU A 32 -9.32 6.22 8.18
C LEU A 32 -10.67 5.53 7.91
N LEU A 33 -11.17 4.77 8.89
CA LEU A 33 -12.54 4.26 8.94
C LEU A 33 -13.46 5.24 9.67
N SER A 34 -14.77 5.13 9.42
CA SER A 34 -15.75 6.08 9.99
C SER A 34 -15.97 5.88 11.49
N ASN A 35 -15.95 4.63 11.97
CA ASN A 35 -16.14 4.26 13.37
C ASN A 35 -15.23 3.07 13.71
N PRO A 36 -13.95 3.29 14.01
CA PRO A 36 -13.07 2.21 14.43
C PRO A 36 -13.52 1.66 15.80
N THR A 37 -13.75 0.35 15.89
CA THR A 37 -14.22 -0.32 17.12
C THR A 37 -13.09 -0.84 18.00
N SER A 38 -11.86 -0.87 17.48
CA SER A 38 -10.68 -1.38 18.18
C SER A 38 -9.40 -0.74 17.66
N LYS A 39 -8.32 -0.84 18.43
CA LYS A 39 -6.98 -0.56 17.93
C LYS A 39 -6.66 -1.50 16.77
N ARG A 40 -5.99 -1.00 15.73
CA ARG A 40 -5.66 -1.72 14.49
C ARG A 40 -6.89 -2.12 13.67
N ALA A 41 -8.04 -1.48 13.88
CA ALA A 41 -9.26 -1.73 13.10
C ALA A 41 -9.06 -1.56 11.59
N VAL A 42 -8.15 -0.68 11.17
CA VAL A 42 -7.88 -0.46 9.74
C VAL A 42 -7.34 -1.72 9.05
N TYR A 43 -6.68 -2.62 9.79
CA TYR A 43 -6.11 -3.87 9.26
C TYR A 43 -7.13 -5.02 9.22
N ASN A 44 -8.28 -4.86 9.90
CA ASN A 44 -9.27 -5.94 10.06
C ASN A 44 -10.24 -6.07 8.88
N SER A 45 -10.09 -5.25 7.83
CA SER A 45 -10.96 -5.31 6.65
C SER A 45 -10.22 -4.92 5.37
N PHE A 46 -10.63 -5.53 4.26
CA PHE A 46 -10.12 -5.16 2.93
C PHE A 46 -10.34 -3.68 2.60
N ARG A 47 -11.47 -3.11 3.05
CA ARG A 47 -11.79 -1.70 2.83
C ARG A 47 -10.86 -0.78 3.62
N GLY A 48 -10.58 -1.13 4.88
CA GLY A 48 -9.62 -0.41 5.72
C GLY A 48 -8.22 -0.48 5.15
N LEU A 49 -7.74 -1.68 4.82
CA LEU A 49 -6.43 -1.89 4.21
C LEU A 49 -6.28 -1.09 2.90
N ARG A 50 -7.32 -1.06 2.07
CA ARG A 50 -7.29 -0.28 0.82
C ARG A 50 -7.14 1.22 1.07
N ARG A 51 -7.88 1.78 2.03
CA ARG A 51 -7.77 3.21 2.40
C ARG A 51 -6.41 3.51 3.00
N PHE A 52 -5.94 2.67 3.92
CA PHE A 52 -4.61 2.78 4.51
C PHE A 52 -3.50 2.75 3.48
N ASN A 53 -3.53 1.80 2.56
CA ASN A 53 -2.54 1.72 1.48
C ASN A 53 -2.59 2.96 0.58
N SER A 54 -3.79 3.45 0.24
CA SER A 54 -3.93 4.66 -0.59
C SER A 54 -3.40 5.91 0.12
N PHE A 55 -3.67 6.05 1.42
CA PHE A 55 -3.13 7.11 2.26
C PHE A 55 -1.59 7.04 2.30
N LEU A 56 -1.02 5.86 2.60
CA LEU A 56 0.43 5.70 2.65
C LEU A 56 1.10 5.88 1.29
N GLU A 57 0.49 5.45 0.19
CA GLU A 57 1.00 5.69 -1.16
C GLU A 57 1.12 7.19 -1.45
N GLU A 58 0.10 7.96 -1.05
CA GLU A 58 0.12 9.41 -1.26
C GLU A 58 1.11 10.11 -0.35
N VAL A 59 1.21 9.72 0.93
CA VAL A 59 2.23 10.23 1.87
C VAL A 59 3.65 9.94 1.36
N GLN A 60 3.93 8.71 0.93
CA GLN A 60 5.24 8.33 0.38
C GLN A 60 5.59 9.15 -0.86
N SER A 61 4.62 9.36 -1.75
CA SER A 61 4.77 10.16 -2.96
C SER A 61 4.99 11.65 -2.67
N GLU A 62 4.29 12.20 -1.68
CA GLU A 62 4.38 13.61 -1.28
C GLU A 62 5.74 13.91 -0.65
N PHE A 63 6.18 13.07 0.28
CA PHE A 63 7.41 13.30 1.03
C PHE A 63 8.65 12.64 0.42
N SER A 64 8.50 11.94 -0.71
CA SER A 64 9.58 11.19 -1.37
C SER A 64 10.31 10.27 -0.39
N ILE A 65 9.55 9.42 0.29
CA ILE A 65 10.03 8.41 1.24
C ILE A 65 9.44 7.05 0.90
N CYS A 66 10.03 5.98 1.44
CA CYS A 66 9.44 4.64 1.35
C CYS A 66 9.33 4.04 2.75
N PHE A 67 8.12 3.68 3.16
CA PHE A 67 7.89 2.95 4.40
C PHE A 67 8.33 1.49 4.25
N SER A 68 9.00 0.95 5.26
CA SER A 68 9.28 -0.48 5.34
C SER A 68 8.01 -1.26 5.71
N LEU A 69 8.05 -2.60 5.59
CA LEU A 69 6.97 -3.47 6.07
C LEU A 69 6.71 -3.27 7.57
N LYS A 70 7.76 -3.08 8.36
CA LYS A 70 7.64 -2.83 9.80
C LYS A 70 6.93 -1.51 10.08
N ASP A 71 7.23 -0.46 9.32
CA ASP A 71 6.55 0.83 9.44
C ASP A 71 5.07 0.71 9.06
N ARG A 72 4.75 -0.08 8.02
CA ARG A 72 3.36 -0.33 7.59
C ARG A 72 2.54 -1.13 8.57
N GLU A 73 3.17 -1.97 9.41
CA GLU A 73 2.48 -2.75 10.44
C GLU A 73 2.39 -2.01 11.77
N ALA A 74 3.17 -0.94 11.93
CA ALA A 74 3.13 -0.09 13.10
C ALA A 74 1.86 0.77 13.07
N ASN A 75 1.01 0.59 14.08
CA ASN A 75 -0.15 1.45 14.29
C ASN A 75 0.29 2.70 15.05
N TYR A 76 0.94 3.62 14.33
CA TYR A 76 1.51 4.84 14.88
C TYR A 76 0.43 5.81 15.40
N ALA A 77 0.76 6.47 16.52
CA ALA A 77 0.14 7.75 16.88
C ALA A 77 0.60 8.85 15.90
N LEU A 78 -0.18 9.92 15.75
CA LEU A 78 0.10 10.99 14.80
C LEU A 78 1.48 11.62 15.00
N SER A 79 1.85 11.93 16.24
CA SER A 79 3.15 12.51 16.58
C SER A 79 4.32 11.62 16.12
N LYS A 80 4.24 10.33 16.46
CA LYS A 80 5.26 9.33 16.06
C LYS A 80 5.31 9.11 14.56
N PHE A 81 4.16 9.21 13.88
CA PHE A 81 4.10 9.12 12.42
C PHE A 81 4.82 10.29 11.75
N ILE A 82 4.63 11.51 12.26
CA ILE A 82 5.32 12.72 11.77
C ILE A 82 6.83 12.61 12.00
N GLU A 83 7.24 12.21 13.20
CA GLU A 83 8.65 11.96 13.54
C GLU A 83 9.28 10.95 12.58
N ARG A 84 8.60 9.82 12.35
CA ARG A 84 9.08 8.78 11.45
C ARG A 84 9.23 9.26 10.01
N ILE A 85 8.34 10.14 9.54
CA ILE A 85 8.44 10.75 8.21
C ILE A 85 9.67 11.67 8.11
N ALA A 86 9.95 12.44 9.17
CA ALA A 86 11.13 13.29 9.22
C ALA A 86 12.42 12.45 9.16
N GLU A 87 12.52 11.40 9.98
CA GLU A 87 13.65 10.46 9.96
C GLU A 87 13.88 9.86 8.56
N LEU A 88 12.83 9.38 7.90
CA LEU A 88 12.94 8.76 6.57
C LEU A 88 13.35 9.76 5.48
N ARG A 89 13.12 11.05 5.69
CA ARG A 89 13.54 12.12 4.78
C ARG A 89 15.01 12.47 4.95
N GLU A 90 15.52 12.41 6.18
CA GLU A 90 16.94 12.60 6.48
C GLU A 90 17.78 11.41 5.99
N GLU A 91 17.20 10.21 5.91
CA GLU A 91 17.86 8.99 5.46
C GLU A 91 17.30 8.43 4.13
N PRO A 92 17.48 9.10 2.98
CA PRO A 92 16.94 8.65 1.70
C PRO A 92 17.49 7.29 1.27
N ASN A 93 18.71 6.92 1.71
CA ASN A 93 19.28 5.60 1.43
C ASN A 93 18.49 4.46 2.08
N SER A 94 17.94 4.68 3.28
CA SER A 94 17.09 3.72 3.99
C SER A 94 15.76 3.50 3.25
N SER A 95 15.16 4.61 2.78
CA SER A 95 13.99 4.58 1.91
C SER A 95 14.26 3.84 0.59
N LEU A 96 15.39 4.11 -0.08
CA LEU A 96 15.77 3.43 -1.32
C LEU A 96 16.00 1.93 -1.11
N ALA A 97 16.65 1.53 -0.01
CA ALA A 97 16.88 0.13 0.31
C ALA A 97 15.55 -0.61 0.50
N SER A 98 14.62 -0.01 1.24
CA SER A 98 13.27 -0.54 1.46
C SER A 98 12.49 -0.66 0.15
N LEU A 99 12.52 0.37 -0.70
CA LEU A 99 11.84 0.37 -2.00
C LEU A 99 12.41 -0.68 -2.96
N ARG A 100 13.74 -0.79 -3.06
CA ARG A 100 14.41 -1.79 -3.89
C ARG A 100 14.06 -3.21 -3.44
N ASN A 101 13.96 -3.44 -2.14
CA ASN A 101 13.51 -4.73 -1.61
C ASN A 101 12.05 -5.03 -1.98
N GLN A 102 11.16 -4.04 -1.93
CA GLN A 102 9.76 -4.21 -2.38
C GLN A 102 9.65 -4.49 -3.88
N ILE A 103 10.42 -3.78 -4.72
CA ILE A 103 10.50 -4.03 -6.16
C ILE A 103 11.00 -5.45 -6.45
N LYS A 104 12.05 -5.90 -5.75
CA LYS A 104 12.61 -7.25 -5.90
C LYS A 104 11.63 -8.34 -5.47
N ALA A 105 10.87 -8.12 -4.39
CA ALA A 105 9.85 -9.08 -3.94
C ALA A 105 8.72 -9.24 -4.97
N GLY A 106 8.39 -8.16 -5.68
CA GLY A 106 7.37 -8.17 -6.73
C GLY A 106 5.94 -8.39 -6.20
N PRO A 107 4.96 -8.58 -7.09
CA PRO A 107 3.53 -8.64 -6.74
C PRO A 107 3.09 -9.98 -6.13
N GLY A 108 4.02 -10.88 -5.81
CA GLY A 108 3.70 -12.20 -5.26
C GLY A 108 3.19 -13.22 -6.28
N TRP A 109 3.90 -13.41 -7.40
CA TRP A 109 3.56 -14.36 -8.47
C TRP A 109 3.23 -15.79 -7.99
N HIS A 110 3.83 -16.21 -6.87
CA HIS A 110 3.57 -17.50 -6.24
C HIS A 110 2.09 -17.68 -5.85
N VAL A 111 1.41 -16.62 -5.39
CA VAL A 111 -0.03 -16.66 -5.07
C VAL A 111 -0.85 -16.93 -6.33
N LEU A 112 -0.51 -16.28 -7.44
CA LEU A 112 -1.18 -16.48 -8.73
C LEU A 112 -1.00 -17.91 -9.23
N TYR A 113 0.22 -18.46 -9.16
CA TYR A 113 0.49 -19.84 -9.55
C TYR A 113 -0.28 -20.84 -8.67
N LEU A 114 -0.32 -20.62 -7.36
CA LEU A 114 -1.09 -21.46 -6.44
C LEU A 114 -2.60 -21.42 -6.75
N LEU A 115 -3.15 -20.24 -7.02
CA LEU A 115 -4.56 -20.09 -7.37
C LEU A 115 -4.91 -20.80 -8.69
N ASN A 116 -4.07 -20.64 -9.71
CA ASN A 116 -4.25 -21.36 -10.98
C ASN A 116 -4.10 -22.88 -10.81
N PHE A 117 -3.20 -23.34 -9.93
CA PHE A 117 -3.07 -24.76 -9.62
C PHE A 117 -4.35 -25.32 -8.97
N ILE A 118 -4.91 -24.63 -7.98
CA ILE A 118 -6.20 -25.00 -7.36
C ILE A 118 -7.32 -25.04 -8.39
N LEU A 119 -7.35 -24.08 -9.30
CA LEU A 119 -8.34 -24.04 -10.37
C LEU A 119 -8.24 -25.27 -11.30
N ILE A 120 -7.03 -25.69 -11.64
CA ILE A 120 -6.80 -26.90 -12.46
C ILE A 120 -7.31 -28.14 -11.73
N LEU A 121 -7.04 -28.28 -10.42
CA LEU A 121 -7.58 -29.39 -9.63
C LEU A 121 -9.11 -29.38 -9.61
N LEU A 122 -9.71 -28.21 -9.48
CA LEU A 122 -11.16 -28.04 -9.49
C LEU A 122 -11.78 -28.37 -10.87
N LEU A 123 -11.10 -28.02 -11.96
CA LEU A 123 -11.46 -28.41 -13.32
C LEU A 123 -11.45 -29.93 -13.51
N VAL A 124 -10.40 -30.61 -13.02
CA VAL A 124 -10.30 -32.08 -13.10
C VAL A 124 -11.44 -32.73 -12.30
N TRP A 125 -11.72 -32.22 -11.09
CA TRP A 125 -12.78 -32.75 -10.23
C TRP A 125 -14.19 -32.55 -10.84
N LEU A 126 -14.44 -31.40 -11.45
CA LEU A 126 -15.72 -31.05 -12.10
C LEU A 126 -15.83 -31.56 -13.54
N SER A 127 -14.91 -32.39 -14.01
CA SER A 127 -14.87 -32.86 -15.40
C SER A 127 -16.13 -33.58 -15.88
N LYS A 128 -16.95 -34.07 -14.95
CA LYS A 128 -18.27 -34.67 -15.24
C LYS A 128 -19.33 -33.67 -15.67
N PHE A 129 -19.11 -32.37 -15.50
CA PHE A 129 -20.06 -31.29 -15.78
C PHE A 129 -19.47 -30.28 -16.79
N PRO A 130 -19.44 -30.61 -18.09
CA PRO A 130 -18.72 -29.81 -19.08
C PRO A 130 -19.25 -28.39 -19.26
N TRP A 131 -20.52 -28.13 -18.91
CA TRP A 131 -21.12 -26.80 -18.96
C TRP A 131 -20.48 -25.81 -17.96
N ILE A 132 -19.81 -26.29 -16.92
CA ILE A 132 -19.13 -25.45 -15.92
C ILE A 132 -17.80 -24.91 -16.45
N PHE A 133 -17.18 -25.57 -17.44
CA PHE A 133 -15.85 -25.20 -17.93
C PHE A 133 -15.78 -23.80 -18.53
N GLY A 134 -16.76 -23.41 -19.36
CA GLY A 134 -16.79 -22.10 -19.99
C GLY A 134 -16.76 -20.95 -18.96
N PRO A 135 -17.73 -20.88 -18.03
CA PRO A 135 -17.74 -19.89 -16.97
C PRO A 135 -16.48 -19.91 -16.09
N LEU A 136 -15.97 -21.10 -15.77
CA LEU A 136 -14.81 -21.25 -14.90
C LEU A 136 -13.52 -20.74 -15.56
N ILE A 137 -13.29 -21.09 -16.83
CA ILE A 137 -12.17 -20.57 -17.62
C ILE A 137 -12.28 -19.05 -17.79
N LEU A 138 -13.48 -18.54 -18.06
CA LEU A 138 -13.70 -17.09 -18.17
C LEU A 138 -13.34 -16.38 -16.86
N CYS A 139 -13.79 -16.89 -15.71
CA CYS A 139 -13.40 -16.38 -14.40
C CYS A 139 -11.89 -16.39 -14.20
N ALA A 140 -11.21 -17.47 -14.60
CA ALA A 140 -9.76 -17.57 -14.52
C ALA A 140 -9.05 -16.49 -15.34
N VAL A 141 -9.48 -16.28 -16.58
CA VAL A 141 -8.92 -15.26 -17.47
C VAL A 141 -9.12 -13.87 -16.86
N LEU A 142 -10.33 -13.56 -16.37
CA LEU A 142 -10.61 -12.28 -15.74
C LEU A 142 -9.77 -12.04 -14.48
N LEU A 143 -9.59 -13.06 -13.62
CA LEU A 143 -8.74 -12.98 -12.44
C LEU A 143 -7.27 -12.76 -12.80
N ASN A 144 -6.73 -13.47 -13.80
CA ASN A 144 -5.35 -13.29 -14.25
C ASN A 144 -5.13 -11.90 -14.88
N LEU A 145 -6.07 -11.42 -15.71
CA LEU A 145 -6.01 -10.06 -16.29
C LEU A 145 -6.06 -8.98 -15.21
N TRP A 146 -6.94 -9.14 -14.23
CA TRP A 146 -7.04 -8.23 -13.10
C TRP A 146 -5.73 -8.21 -12.28
N PHE A 147 -5.15 -9.37 -11.99
CA PHE A 147 -3.86 -9.47 -11.30
C PHE A 147 -2.72 -8.85 -12.10
N LEU A 148 -2.66 -9.08 -13.41
CA LEU A 148 -1.63 -8.50 -14.28
C LEU A 148 -1.73 -6.98 -14.30
N ARG A 149 -2.95 -6.44 -14.37
CA ARG A 149 -3.19 -4.99 -14.29
C ARG A 149 -2.77 -4.42 -12.94
N PHE A 150 -3.06 -5.12 -11.85
CA PHE A 150 -2.62 -4.75 -10.50
C PHE A 150 -1.09 -4.73 -10.42
N ALA A 151 -0.41 -5.79 -10.85
CA ALA A 151 1.04 -5.90 -10.86
C ALA A 151 1.71 -4.79 -11.69
N PHE A 152 1.13 -4.45 -12.84
CA PHE A 152 1.64 -3.36 -13.68
C PHE A 152 1.51 -2.01 -12.98
N ARG A 153 0.36 -1.73 -12.37
CA ARG A 153 0.12 -0.48 -11.61
C ARG A 153 1.12 -0.35 -10.46
N GLU A 154 1.32 -1.40 -9.67
CA GLU A 154 2.28 -1.44 -8.57
C GLU A 154 3.70 -1.15 -9.05
N ARG A 155 4.13 -1.80 -10.14
CA ARG A 155 5.46 -1.57 -10.72
C ARG A 155 5.65 -0.12 -11.15
N VAL A 156 4.65 0.45 -11.82
CA VAL A 156 4.71 1.86 -12.25
C VAL A 156 4.75 2.81 -11.05
N TYR A 157 3.99 2.53 -9.99
CA TYR A 157 4.05 3.31 -8.74
C TYR A 157 5.45 3.27 -8.12
N HIS A 158 6.03 2.08 -7.94
CA HIS A 158 7.36 1.95 -7.34
C HIS A 158 8.47 2.61 -8.17
N LEU A 159 8.38 2.56 -9.51
CA LEU A 159 9.34 3.26 -10.37
C LEU A 159 9.23 4.77 -10.22
N ARG A 160 8.01 5.34 -10.21
CA ARG A 160 7.83 6.78 -9.97
C ARG A 160 8.34 7.20 -8.60
N LEU A 161 8.12 6.39 -7.58
CA LEU A 161 8.61 6.67 -6.23
C LEU A 161 10.14 6.60 -6.19
N LEU A 162 10.75 5.65 -6.89
CA LEU A 162 12.19 5.54 -7.02
C LEU A 162 12.78 6.81 -7.65
N ASP A 163 12.24 7.24 -8.78
CA ASP A 163 12.68 8.45 -9.49
C ASP A 163 12.58 9.68 -8.58
N LYS A 164 11.50 9.80 -7.80
CA LYS A 164 11.32 10.91 -6.83
C LYS A 164 12.35 10.91 -5.71
N ILE A 165 12.61 9.74 -5.10
CA ILE A 165 13.61 9.63 -4.01
C ILE A 165 15.02 9.87 -4.55
N GLU A 166 15.33 9.40 -5.75
CA GLU A 166 16.63 9.65 -6.39
C GLU A 166 16.81 11.13 -6.75
N ALA A 167 15.76 11.79 -7.25
CA ALA A 167 15.77 13.24 -7.52
C ALA A 167 15.95 14.06 -6.24
N SER A 168 15.23 13.74 -5.15
CA SER A 168 15.37 14.46 -3.87
C SER A 168 16.76 14.30 -3.27
N LYS A 169 17.38 13.11 -3.41
CA LYS A 169 18.77 12.88 -3.01
C LYS A 169 19.76 13.72 -3.82
N GLY A 170 19.56 13.86 -5.13
CA GLY A 170 20.43 14.66 -6.00
C GLY A 170 20.43 16.16 -5.65
N VAL A 171 19.27 16.69 -5.24
CA VAL A 171 19.15 18.08 -4.75
C VAL A 171 19.93 18.27 -3.45
N ASN A 172 19.80 17.34 -2.50
CA ASN A 172 20.49 17.45 -1.22
C ASN A 172 22.02 17.20 -1.30
N GLY A 173 22.50 16.49 -2.34
CA GLY A 173 23.93 16.20 -2.54
C GLY A 173 24.72 17.27 -3.31
N THR A 174 24.09 18.39 -3.71
CA THR A 174 24.76 19.52 -4.39
C THR A 174 24.99 20.73 -3.49
N SER A 175 24.72 20.58 -2.18
CA SER A 175 24.92 21.61 -1.15
C SER A 175 26.21 21.43 -0.33
N ASP A 176 27.14 20.59 -0.79
CA ASP A 176 28.46 20.36 -0.17
C ASP A 176 29.59 20.92 -1.06
#